data_AF-A0A8J4VEG9-F1
#
_entry.id   AF-A0A8J4VEG9-F1
#
_cell.length_a   1.000
_cell.length_b   1.000
_cell.length_c   1.000
_cell.angle_alpha   90.00
_cell.angle_beta   90.00
_cell.angle_gamma   90.00
#
_symmetry.space_group_name_H-M   'P 1'
#
loop_
_entity.id
_entity.type
_entity.pdbx_description
1 polymer ?
#
loop_
_entity_poly.entity_id
_entity_poly.type
_entity_poly.pdbx_seq_one_letter_code
_entity_poly.pdbx_strand_id
1 'polypeptide(L)'
;MSLQQQLHQISVTLTSHHFHIQTLIPYPIQISTPPKKYPFLTTTLSHKPTHSSSSSSTKTQDNGIPIEDVKILVKFKSRHNYIRVLQVSRKADHPFAGSRLLLLDTPGNIHSISFRFKSFTDTYFDVFATLPPIIPPGPVAILGFGAGSAARLCLELYPELVIHGWELDPSVIAVGREYFGLERLEKQYPDRLFVYIGNALKASVRDGFSGIFVDLFSQGSLIPELQDPNTWEMLKKCLRKGGRVMVNVGGSCVEAEDKRRDGKIVMEESLKAMRRVFGENLFVLSLGNRKEDSSIALTGDLPDLEAWKKALPGSLRCYVDMWTQFCG
;
A
#
# COMPACT_ATOMS: atom_id res chain seq x y z
N MET A 1 -40.42 -52.59 6.80
CA MET A 1 -40.56 -51.30 6.09
C MET A 1 -41.32 -50.37 7.00
N SER A 2 -40.61 -49.46 7.65
CA SER A 2 -41.13 -48.60 8.71
C SER A 2 -41.49 -47.21 8.17
N LEU A 3 -42.72 -46.82 8.50
CA LEU A 3 -43.22 -45.47 8.80
C LEU A 3 -42.18 -44.34 8.74
N GLN A 4 -42.34 -43.40 7.82
CA GLN A 4 -43.12 -42.15 7.98
C GLN A 4 -42.29 -40.98 8.53
N GLN A 5 -42.13 -39.98 7.64
CA GLN A 5 -42.02 -38.54 7.91
C GLN A 5 -40.74 -38.01 8.56
N GLN A 6 -39.92 -37.31 7.77
CA GLN A 6 -39.68 -35.87 7.96
C GLN A 6 -38.93 -35.21 6.77
N LEU A 7 -39.63 -34.24 6.15
CA LEU A 7 -39.15 -32.94 5.64
C LEU A 7 -38.21 -32.84 4.42
N HIS A 8 -38.85 -32.50 3.29
CA HIS A 8 -38.62 -31.36 2.40
C HIS A 8 -37.18 -30.81 2.15
N GLN A 9 -36.75 -30.99 0.89
CA GLN A 9 -36.19 -30.03 -0.06
C GLN A 9 -35.07 -29.03 0.35
N ILE A 10 -33.97 -29.18 -0.42
CA ILE A 10 -33.05 -28.16 -0.94
C ILE A 10 -32.15 -27.48 0.10
N SER A 11 -30.87 -27.89 0.09
CA SER A 11 -29.77 -27.00 0.45
C SER A 11 -28.60 -27.24 -0.50
N VAL A 12 -28.26 -26.14 -1.15
CA VAL A 12 -27.18 -25.93 -2.10
C VAL A 12 -25.85 -26.32 -1.47
N THR A 13 -25.05 -27.03 -2.24
CA THR A 13 -23.67 -27.41 -1.94
C THR A 13 -22.83 -26.16 -1.70
N LEU A 14 -22.53 -25.85 -0.42
CA LEU A 14 -21.48 -24.91 -0.05
C LEU A 14 -20.13 -25.62 -0.16
N THR A 15 -19.45 -25.44 -1.28
CA THR A 15 -18.00 -25.65 -1.33
C THR A 15 -17.33 -24.51 -0.59
N SER A 16 -16.80 -24.82 0.60
CA SER A 16 -15.94 -23.94 1.37
C SER A 16 -14.61 -23.74 0.65
N HIS A 17 -14.54 -22.74 -0.23
CA HIS A 17 -13.25 -22.21 -0.66
C HIS A 17 -12.68 -21.37 0.49
N HIS A 18 -11.80 -22.00 1.28
CA HIS A 18 -10.90 -21.28 2.18
C HIS A 18 -9.98 -20.39 1.34
N PHE A 19 -10.37 -19.12 1.18
CA PHE A 19 -9.45 -18.07 0.79
C PHE A 19 -8.52 -17.82 1.99
N HIS A 20 -7.28 -18.30 1.88
CA HIS A 20 -6.23 -17.92 2.79
C HIS A 20 -5.78 -16.50 2.40
N ILE A 21 -6.38 -15.49 3.02
CA ILE A 21 -5.83 -14.13 3.01
C ILE A 21 -4.50 -14.23 3.74
N GLN A 22 -3.39 -14.12 2.99
CA GLN A 22 -2.06 -14.02 3.59
C GLN A 22 -2.04 -12.78 4.49
N THR A 23 -1.58 -12.95 5.73
CA THR A 23 -1.40 -11.87 6.69
C THR A 23 -0.42 -10.84 6.14
N LEU A 24 -0.83 -9.59 5.93
CA LEU A 24 0.08 -8.54 5.47
C LEU A 24 0.87 -7.98 6.65
N ILE A 25 2.08 -7.52 6.35
CA ILE A 25 3.08 -7.13 7.36
C ILE A 25 2.82 -5.69 7.86
N PRO A 26 2.97 -5.42 9.17
CA PRO A 26 2.85 -4.08 9.72
C PRO A 26 3.98 -3.12 9.29
N TYR A 27 3.64 -1.83 9.25
CA TYR A 27 4.52 -0.69 8.99
C TYR A 27 4.61 0.22 10.22
N PRO A 28 5.77 0.88 10.47
CA PRO A 28 7.05 0.74 9.77
C PRO A 28 7.72 -0.61 10.05
N ILE A 29 8.50 -1.13 9.10
CA ILE A 29 9.33 -2.30 9.37
C ILE A 29 10.36 -1.92 10.43
N GLN A 30 10.18 -2.44 11.64
CA GLN A 30 11.25 -2.44 12.62
C GLN A 30 12.28 -3.50 12.23
N ILE A 31 13.55 -3.11 12.27
CA ILE A 31 14.64 -4.06 12.18
C ILE A 31 14.93 -4.52 13.60
N SER A 32 14.58 -5.76 13.91
CA SER A 32 14.71 -6.32 15.25
C SER A 32 16.16 -6.70 15.54
N THR A 33 16.70 -6.26 16.68
CA THR A 33 17.99 -6.76 17.20
C THR A 33 17.75 -7.92 18.16
N PRO A 34 18.49 -9.04 18.08
CA PRO A 34 18.35 -10.11 19.06
C PRO A 34 18.78 -9.64 20.46
N PRO A 35 18.16 -10.14 21.55
CA PRO A 35 18.60 -9.82 22.90
C PRO A 35 20.04 -10.32 23.11
N LYS A 36 20.92 -9.44 23.59
CA LYS A 36 22.30 -9.77 23.96
C LYS A 36 22.30 -10.90 25.00
N LYS A 37 22.76 -12.09 24.62
CA LYS A 37 23.03 -13.18 25.57
C LYS A 37 24.35 -12.89 26.29
N TYR A 38 24.28 -12.43 27.53
CA TYR A 38 25.43 -12.45 28.45
C TYR A 38 25.57 -13.87 29.02
N PRO A 39 26.76 -14.51 28.95
CA PRO A 39 26.99 -15.76 29.64
C PRO A 39 27.44 -15.47 31.07
N PHE A 40 26.63 -15.85 32.06
CA PHE A 40 27.12 -16.04 33.43
C PHE A 40 26.86 -17.49 33.84
N LEU A 41 27.96 -18.23 34.00
CA LEU A 41 28.04 -19.47 34.77
C LEU A 41 28.05 -19.12 36.25
N THR A 42 27.16 -19.74 37.05
CA THR A 42 27.58 -20.44 38.28
C THR A 42 26.46 -21.36 38.80
N THR A 43 26.86 -22.57 39.16
CA THR A 43 26.18 -23.66 39.86
C THR A 43 25.84 -23.32 41.32
N THR A 44 24.69 -23.79 41.83
CA THR A 44 24.55 -24.71 42.99
C THR A 44 23.08 -25.14 43.21
N LEU A 45 22.91 -26.39 43.66
CA LEU A 45 21.64 -27.10 43.93
C LEU A 45 21.00 -26.68 45.28
N SER A 46 19.65 -26.62 45.36
CA SER A 46 18.79 -27.62 46.03
C SER A 46 17.40 -27.08 46.45
N HIS A 47 16.42 -28.00 46.44
CA HIS A 47 15.07 -28.00 47.03
C HIS A 47 13.86 -27.32 46.34
N LYS A 48 12.91 -28.18 45.95
CA LYS A 48 11.45 -27.97 45.73
C LYS A 48 10.69 -28.13 47.08
N PRO A 49 9.39 -27.73 47.26
CA PRO A 49 8.35 -27.70 46.22
C PRO A 49 7.31 -26.54 46.25
N THR A 50 6.70 -26.34 45.07
CA THR A 50 5.33 -25.83 44.75
C THR A 50 4.72 -24.67 45.55
N HIS A 51 4.49 -23.54 44.87
CA HIS A 51 3.16 -22.94 44.73
C HIS A 51 3.10 -22.03 43.48
N SER A 52 1.93 -22.06 42.86
CA SER A 52 1.46 -21.37 41.66
C SER A 52 1.80 -19.88 41.53
N SER A 53 2.41 -19.51 40.42
CA SER A 53 2.10 -18.28 39.68
C SER A 53 2.67 -18.40 38.27
N SER A 54 1.83 -18.83 37.33
CA SER A 54 2.12 -18.71 35.91
C SER A 54 2.11 -17.22 35.56
N SER A 55 3.26 -16.57 35.70
CA SER A 55 3.53 -15.29 35.06
C SER A 55 3.52 -15.54 33.55
N SER A 56 2.35 -15.32 32.94
CA SER A 56 2.22 -15.17 31.51
C SER A 56 2.99 -13.93 31.09
N SER A 57 4.30 -14.11 30.88
CA SER A 57 5.12 -13.18 30.12
C SER A 57 4.47 -13.04 28.74
N THR A 58 3.72 -11.96 28.57
CA THR A 58 3.26 -11.45 27.29
C THR A 58 4.50 -11.16 26.46
N LYS A 59 4.98 -12.19 25.74
CA LYS A 59 5.90 -12.01 24.63
C LYS A 59 5.13 -11.19 23.59
N THR A 60 5.37 -9.88 23.57
CA THR A 60 5.16 -9.06 22.40
C THR A 60 5.91 -9.73 21.25
N GLN A 61 5.16 -10.35 20.33
CA GLN A 61 5.74 -10.84 19.07
C GLN A 61 6.26 -9.62 18.31
N ASP A 62 7.58 -9.55 18.21
CA ASP A 62 8.28 -8.57 17.40
C ASP A 62 8.09 -8.98 15.93
N ASN A 63 7.23 -8.25 15.21
CA ASN A 63 6.84 -8.52 13.82
C ASN A 63 7.81 -7.89 12.80
N GLY A 64 9.02 -7.49 13.24
CA GLY A 64 10.05 -6.92 12.38
C GLY A 64 10.74 -7.96 11.49
N ILE A 65 11.42 -7.50 10.42
CA ILE A 65 12.34 -8.37 9.69
C ILE A 65 13.63 -8.47 10.50
N PRO A 66 14.13 -9.69 10.82
CA PRO A 66 15.40 -9.85 11.50
C PRO A 66 16.53 -9.13 10.76
N ILE A 67 17.41 -8.44 11.49
CA ILE A 67 18.49 -7.65 10.89
C ILE A 67 19.43 -8.49 10.01
N GLU A 68 19.63 -9.76 10.38
CA GLU A 68 20.42 -10.73 9.63
C GLU A 68 19.85 -11.04 8.24
N ASP A 69 18.54 -10.85 8.05
CA ASP A 69 17.83 -11.06 6.80
C ASP A 69 17.72 -9.78 5.96
N VAL A 70 18.26 -8.66 6.42
CA VAL A 70 18.18 -7.36 5.74
C VAL A 70 19.57 -6.84 5.41
N LYS A 71 19.79 -6.54 4.12
CA LYS A 71 20.97 -5.79 3.67
C LYS A 71 20.59 -4.38 3.27
N ILE A 72 21.21 -3.38 3.88
CA ILE A 72 21.14 -1.99 3.41
C ILE A 72 22.02 -1.85 2.16
N LEU A 73 21.41 -1.50 1.03
CA LEU A 73 22.12 -1.28 -0.23
C LEU A 73 22.62 0.17 -0.36
N VAL A 74 21.78 1.13 0.02
CA VAL A 74 22.15 2.55 0.05
C VAL A 74 21.43 3.27 1.18
N LYS A 75 22.06 4.29 1.76
CA LYS A 75 21.52 5.12 2.83
C LYS A 75 22.12 6.53 2.76
N PHE A 76 21.31 7.54 2.52
CA PHE A 76 21.76 8.94 2.46
C PHE A 76 20.60 9.92 2.68
N LYS A 77 20.93 11.19 2.92
CA LYS A 77 19.95 12.27 3.04
C LYS A 77 19.98 13.11 1.76
N SER A 78 18.82 13.28 1.13
CA SER A 78 18.63 14.22 0.02
C SER A 78 18.12 15.57 0.54
N ARG A 79 17.73 16.47 -0.38
CA ARG A 79 17.04 17.73 -0.01
C ARG A 79 15.69 17.48 0.68
N HIS A 80 14.99 16.41 0.30
CA HIS A 80 13.59 16.17 0.69
C HIS A 80 13.42 14.98 1.63
N ASN A 81 14.28 13.96 1.51
CA ASN A 81 14.07 12.67 2.16
C ASN A 81 15.31 12.15 2.87
N TYR A 82 15.08 11.27 3.84
CA TYR A 82 16.09 10.32 4.28
C TYR A 82 15.89 8.99 3.54
N ILE A 83 16.75 8.72 2.57
CA ILE A 83 16.58 7.61 1.62
C ILE A 83 17.34 6.39 2.09
N ARG A 84 16.65 5.25 2.14
CA ARG A 84 17.21 3.92 2.41
C ARG A 84 16.68 2.91 1.39
N VAL A 85 17.57 2.10 0.82
CA VAL A 85 17.17 0.91 0.07
C VAL A 85 17.59 -0.33 0.82
N LEU A 86 16.62 -1.19 1.10
CA LEU A 86 16.84 -2.47 1.75
C LEU A 86 16.66 -3.61 0.73
N GLN A 87 17.48 -4.64 0.85
CA GLN A 87 17.28 -5.93 0.20
C GLN A 87 16.94 -6.94 1.29
N VAL A 88 15.74 -7.52 1.20
CA VAL A 88 15.32 -8.60 2.08
C VAL A 88 15.81 -9.93 1.51
N SER A 89 16.37 -10.76 2.37
CA SER A 89 16.80 -12.12 2.07
C SER A 89 15.64 -12.94 1.51
N ARG A 90 15.92 -13.82 0.54
CA ARG A 90 14.94 -14.81 0.05
C ARG A 90 14.68 -15.93 1.06
N LYS A 91 15.54 -16.06 2.08
CA LYS A 91 15.40 -17.05 3.15
C LYS A 91 14.62 -16.52 4.35
N ALA A 92 14.30 -15.23 4.37
CA ALA A 92 13.54 -14.62 5.44
C ALA A 92 12.16 -15.28 5.53
N ASP A 93 11.72 -15.59 6.74
CA ASP A 93 10.34 -16.02 7.01
C ASP A 93 9.45 -14.78 7.13
N HIS A 94 9.22 -14.12 5.99
CA HIS A 94 8.53 -12.84 5.94
C HIS A 94 7.90 -12.59 4.57
N PRO A 95 6.70 -12.01 4.46
CA PRO A 95 6.08 -11.75 3.15
C PRO A 95 6.88 -10.82 2.22
N PHE A 96 7.83 -10.04 2.73
CA PHE A 96 8.78 -9.27 1.92
C PHE A 96 10.05 -10.04 1.51
N ALA A 97 10.12 -11.36 1.72
CA ALA A 97 11.27 -12.17 1.33
C ALA A 97 11.64 -11.98 -0.16
N GLY A 98 12.91 -11.68 -0.42
CA GLY A 98 13.42 -11.43 -1.77
C GLY A 98 13.04 -10.09 -2.41
N SER A 99 12.38 -9.19 -1.67
CA SER A 99 12.04 -7.85 -2.14
C SER A 99 13.20 -6.86 -2.00
N ARG A 100 13.10 -5.77 -2.76
CA ARG A 100 13.75 -4.49 -2.47
C ARG A 100 12.70 -3.51 -1.95
N LEU A 101 13.08 -2.77 -0.91
CA LEU A 101 12.20 -1.82 -0.22
C LEU A 101 12.86 -0.45 -0.25
N LEU A 102 12.11 0.57 -0.68
CA LEU A 102 12.50 1.97 -0.58
C LEU A 102 11.86 2.53 0.68
N LEU A 103 12.67 2.94 1.64
CA LEU A 103 12.22 3.61 2.84
C LEU A 103 12.58 5.09 2.74
N LEU A 104 11.59 5.96 2.93
CA LEU A 104 11.76 7.41 2.96
C LEU A 104 11.47 7.96 4.36
N ASP A 105 11.77 9.26 4.53
CA ASP A 105 11.66 9.99 5.79
C ASP A 105 12.46 9.37 6.95
N THR A 106 12.54 10.11 8.07
CA THR A 106 13.19 9.63 9.30
C THR A 106 12.56 8.34 9.83
N PRO A 107 11.22 8.20 9.89
CA PRO A 107 10.54 7.00 10.41
C PRO A 107 10.82 5.75 9.56
N GLY A 108 11.08 5.92 8.26
CA GLY A 108 11.40 4.81 7.37
C GLY A 108 10.16 4.06 6.90
N ASN A 109 9.10 4.81 6.56
CA ASN A 109 7.93 4.23 5.91
C ASN A 109 8.34 3.68 4.53
N ILE A 110 7.75 2.56 4.08
CA ILE A 110 8.05 2.05 2.73
C ILE A 110 7.24 2.83 1.71
N HIS A 111 7.94 3.42 0.75
CA HIS A 111 7.36 4.15 -0.37
C HIS A 111 7.42 3.37 -1.67
N SER A 112 8.17 2.26 -1.73
CA SER A 112 8.16 1.35 -2.88
C SER A 112 8.63 -0.05 -2.53
N ILE A 113 8.01 -1.03 -3.19
CA ILE A 113 8.36 -2.44 -3.12
C ILE A 113 8.61 -2.96 -4.53
N SER A 114 9.69 -3.72 -4.70
CA SER A 114 9.95 -4.44 -5.95
C SER A 114 10.40 -5.86 -5.66
N PHE A 115 9.78 -6.83 -6.31
CA PHE A 115 10.22 -8.22 -6.31
C PHE A 115 10.87 -8.56 -7.64
N ARG A 116 11.96 -9.33 -7.61
CA ARG A 116 12.67 -9.74 -8.83
C ARG A 116 11.87 -10.71 -9.71
N PHE A 117 11.05 -11.56 -9.09
CA PHE A 117 10.37 -12.68 -9.76
C PHE A 117 8.84 -12.65 -9.56
N LYS A 118 8.30 -11.52 -9.08
CA LYS A 118 6.87 -11.34 -8.79
C LYS A 118 6.44 -9.91 -9.17
N SER A 119 5.25 -9.80 -9.75
CA SER A 119 4.63 -8.51 -10.11
C SER A 119 3.95 -7.86 -8.91
N PHE A 120 3.03 -8.59 -8.30
CA PHE A 120 2.25 -8.15 -7.13
C PHE A 120 3.11 -7.92 -5.90
N THR A 121 2.72 -6.96 -5.09
CA THR A 121 3.38 -6.58 -3.85
C THR A 121 2.71 -7.16 -2.61
N ASP A 122 1.46 -7.63 -2.76
CA ASP A 122 0.54 -7.96 -1.67
C ASP A 122 0.35 -6.78 -0.70
N THR A 123 0.38 -5.55 -1.22
CA THR A 123 0.16 -4.35 -0.42
C THR A 123 -0.79 -3.41 -1.15
N TYR A 124 -1.04 -2.22 -0.61
CA TYR A 124 -1.94 -1.24 -1.21
C TYR A 124 -1.55 -0.84 -2.64
N PHE A 125 -0.28 -0.98 -3.05
CA PHE A 125 0.12 -0.75 -4.44
C PHE A 125 -0.67 -1.61 -5.43
N ASP A 126 -1.11 -2.80 -5.02
CA ASP A 126 -1.89 -3.71 -5.84
C ASP A 126 -3.34 -3.23 -6.03
N VAL A 127 -3.87 -2.47 -5.07
CA VAL A 127 -5.21 -1.86 -5.15
C VAL A 127 -5.26 -0.81 -6.26
N PHE A 128 -4.18 -0.04 -6.49
CA PHE A 128 -4.13 0.92 -7.60
C PHE A 128 -4.36 0.25 -8.97
N ALA A 129 -3.89 -0.99 -9.15
CA ALA A 129 -4.08 -1.75 -10.38
C ALA A 129 -5.54 -2.20 -10.61
N THR A 130 -6.45 -1.94 -9.67
CA THR A 130 -7.89 -2.17 -9.86
C THR A 130 -8.58 -1.02 -10.59
N LEU A 131 -7.98 0.17 -10.67
CA LEU A 131 -8.58 1.35 -11.28
C LEU A 131 -8.67 1.30 -12.82
N PRO A 132 -7.63 0.88 -13.57
CA PRO A 132 -7.63 1.02 -15.03
C PRO A 132 -8.85 0.45 -15.77
N PRO A 133 -9.44 -0.70 -15.36
CA PRO A 133 -10.65 -1.23 -16.02
C PRO A 133 -11.93 -0.39 -15.85
N ILE A 134 -11.96 0.57 -14.92
CA ILE A 134 -13.18 1.32 -14.55
C ILE A 134 -13.09 2.82 -14.82
N ILE A 135 -12.07 3.22 -15.59
CA ILE A 135 -11.85 4.59 -16.07
C ILE A 135 -11.95 4.63 -17.61
N PRO A 136 -12.26 5.80 -18.21
CA PRO A 136 -12.26 5.94 -19.66
C PRO A 136 -10.84 5.79 -20.25
N PRO A 137 -10.70 5.57 -21.57
CA PRO A 137 -9.40 5.62 -22.23
C PRO A 137 -8.68 6.96 -22.05
N GLY A 138 -7.39 6.90 -21.71
CA GLY A 138 -6.58 8.10 -21.53
C GLY A 138 -5.37 7.89 -20.63
N PRO A 139 -4.59 8.96 -20.43
CA PRO A 139 -3.42 8.93 -19.56
C PRO A 139 -3.82 8.89 -18.09
N VAL A 140 -3.05 8.14 -17.30
CA VAL A 140 -3.15 8.07 -15.84
C VAL A 140 -1.99 8.85 -15.22
N ALA A 141 -2.30 9.71 -14.25
CA ALA A 141 -1.29 10.37 -13.43
C ALA A 141 -0.94 9.52 -12.20
N ILE A 142 0.33 9.54 -11.80
CA ILE A 142 0.79 9.07 -10.50
C ILE A 142 1.45 10.24 -9.78
N LEU A 143 0.79 10.73 -8.73
CA LEU A 143 1.26 11.86 -7.92
C LEU A 143 1.94 11.30 -6.68
N GLY A 144 3.27 11.43 -6.60
CA GLY A 144 4.09 10.65 -5.67
C GLY A 144 4.48 9.35 -6.36
N PHE A 145 5.53 9.38 -7.15
CA PHE A 145 5.93 8.25 -7.99
C PHE A 145 6.75 7.21 -7.24
N GLY A 146 7.50 7.64 -6.21
CA GLY A 146 8.44 6.78 -5.51
C GLY A 146 9.44 6.16 -6.49
N ALA A 147 9.75 4.88 -6.32
CA ALA A 147 10.57 4.10 -7.24
C ALA A 147 9.77 3.42 -8.37
N GLY A 148 8.48 3.74 -8.55
CA GLY A 148 7.67 3.26 -9.67
C GLY A 148 6.95 1.92 -9.45
N SER A 149 6.70 1.49 -8.20
CA SER A 149 6.01 0.22 -7.90
C SER A 149 4.63 0.12 -8.56
N ALA A 150 3.78 1.14 -8.39
CA ALA A 150 2.45 1.18 -8.98
C ALA A 150 2.50 1.22 -10.52
N ALA A 151 3.42 2.03 -11.09
CA ALA A 151 3.60 2.14 -12.53
C ALA A 151 4.00 0.80 -13.16
N ARG A 152 4.96 0.09 -12.55
CA ARG A 152 5.40 -1.23 -12.99
C ARG A 152 4.24 -2.21 -13.04
N LEU A 153 3.49 -2.35 -11.95
CA LEU A 153 2.37 -3.29 -11.89
C LEU A 153 1.29 -2.94 -12.92
N CYS A 154 0.94 -1.66 -13.05
CA CYS A 154 -0.08 -1.24 -14.01
C CYS A 154 0.35 -1.48 -15.46
N LEU A 155 1.60 -1.22 -15.83
CA LEU A 155 2.09 -1.46 -17.21
C LEU A 155 2.30 -2.95 -17.52
N GLU A 156 2.60 -3.77 -16.51
CA GLU A 156 2.65 -5.24 -16.66
C GLU A 156 1.25 -5.83 -16.89
N LEU A 157 0.20 -5.27 -16.27
CA LEU A 157 -1.19 -5.74 -16.42
C LEU A 157 -1.94 -5.11 -17.59
N TYR A 158 -1.66 -3.84 -17.88
CA TYR A 158 -2.31 -3.03 -18.92
C TYR A 158 -1.21 -2.36 -19.77
N PRO A 159 -0.55 -3.11 -20.67
CA PRO A 159 0.55 -2.60 -21.49
C PRO A 159 0.14 -1.43 -22.40
N GLU A 160 -1.16 -1.28 -22.65
CA GLU A 160 -1.75 -0.19 -23.41
C GLU A 160 -1.86 1.13 -22.63
N LEU A 161 -1.65 1.12 -21.31
CA LEU A 161 -1.79 2.31 -20.46
C LEU A 161 -0.70 3.34 -20.76
N VAL A 162 -1.06 4.62 -20.68
CA VAL A 162 -0.11 5.75 -20.70
C VAL A 162 -0.06 6.33 -19.29
N ILE A 163 1.11 6.35 -18.69
CA ILE A 163 1.36 6.79 -17.32
C ILE A 163 2.27 8.01 -17.32
N HIS A 164 1.85 9.04 -16.59
CA HIS A 164 2.67 10.20 -16.27
C HIS A 164 2.90 10.25 -14.74
N GLY A 165 4.14 10.11 -14.30
CA GLY A 165 4.51 10.06 -12.89
C GLY A 165 5.24 11.32 -12.43
N TRP A 166 4.86 11.87 -11.28
CA TRP A 166 5.56 13.00 -10.65
C TRP A 166 6.20 12.60 -9.33
N GLU A 167 7.48 12.90 -9.19
CA GLU A 167 8.25 12.79 -7.95
C GLU A 167 8.90 14.13 -7.64
N LEU A 168 8.84 14.56 -6.37
CA LEU A 168 9.43 15.82 -5.95
C LEU A 168 10.96 15.70 -5.84
N ASP A 169 11.44 14.56 -5.35
CA ASP A 169 12.85 14.33 -5.07
C ASP A 169 13.56 13.60 -6.23
N PRO A 170 14.44 14.26 -7.01
CA PRO A 170 15.18 13.61 -8.08
C PRO A 170 16.05 12.44 -7.61
N SER A 171 16.44 12.43 -6.34
CA SER A 171 17.25 11.34 -5.76
C SER A 171 16.44 10.04 -5.63
N VAL A 172 15.13 10.14 -5.42
CA VAL A 172 14.21 8.99 -5.36
C VAL A 172 14.10 8.35 -6.74
N ILE A 173 13.97 9.14 -7.80
CA ILE A 173 13.96 8.62 -9.18
C ILE A 173 15.31 7.99 -9.56
N ALA A 174 16.43 8.61 -9.18
CA ALA A 174 17.75 8.02 -9.40
C ALA A 174 17.88 6.63 -8.73
N VAL A 175 17.43 6.53 -7.47
CA VAL A 175 17.36 5.25 -6.75
C VAL A 175 16.40 4.26 -7.41
N GLY A 176 15.25 4.71 -7.90
CA GLY A 176 14.30 3.87 -8.64
C GLY A 176 14.92 3.24 -9.89
N ARG A 177 15.71 4.04 -10.64
CA ARG A 177 16.43 3.57 -11.83
C ARG A 177 17.48 2.53 -11.48
N GLU A 178 18.30 2.79 -10.46
CA GLU A 178 19.41 1.92 -10.08
C GLU A 178 18.96 0.62 -9.40
N TYR A 179 17.98 0.70 -8.49
CA TYR A 179 17.64 -0.40 -7.59
C TYR A 179 16.27 -1.04 -7.84
N PHE A 180 15.32 -0.37 -8.50
CA PHE A 180 13.95 -0.87 -8.67
C PHE A 180 13.60 -1.22 -10.12
N GLY A 181 14.56 -1.08 -11.03
CA GLY A 181 14.38 -1.44 -12.44
C GLY A 181 13.55 -0.42 -13.23
N LEU A 182 13.38 0.81 -12.70
CA LEU A 182 12.65 1.87 -13.38
C LEU A 182 13.29 2.22 -14.74
N GLU A 183 14.63 2.22 -14.84
CA GLU A 183 15.31 2.52 -16.10
C GLU A 183 14.95 1.50 -17.20
N ARG A 184 14.85 0.22 -16.82
CA ARG A 184 14.40 -0.84 -17.74
C ARG A 184 12.94 -0.64 -18.13
N LEU A 185 12.10 -0.24 -17.19
CA LEU A 185 10.69 0.04 -17.45
C LEU A 185 10.51 1.23 -18.41
N GLU A 186 11.24 2.33 -18.20
CA GLU A 186 11.28 3.49 -19.11
C GLU A 186 11.71 3.07 -20.52
N LYS A 187 12.73 2.21 -20.65
CA LYS A 187 13.18 1.67 -21.95
C LYS A 187 12.17 0.74 -22.61
N GLN A 188 11.40 -0.02 -21.83
CA GLN A 188 10.38 -0.93 -22.32
C GLN A 188 9.12 -0.18 -22.80
N TYR A 189 8.83 0.98 -22.21
CA TYR A 189 7.63 1.77 -22.44
C TYR A 189 7.95 3.24 -22.79
N PRO A 190 8.79 3.51 -23.82
CA PRO A 190 9.33 4.86 -24.08
C PRO A 190 8.26 5.89 -24.44
N ASP A 191 7.16 5.46 -25.06
CA ASP A 191 6.05 6.33 -25.48
C ASP A 191 4.83 6.24 -24.53
N ARG A 192 4.99 5.56 -23.40
CA ARG A 192 3.90 5.20 -22.49
C ARG A 192 4.19 5.53 -21.04
N LEU A 193 5.46 5.54 -20.62
CA LEU A 193 5.86 5.94 -19.27
C LEU A 193 6.67 7.23 -19.33
N PHE A 194 6.14 8.28 -18.71
CA PHE A 194 6.80 9.57 -18.59
C PHE A 194 7.01 9.91 -17.12
N VAL A 195 8.25 10.18 -16.71
CA VAL A 195 8.60 10.51 -15.32
C VAL A 195 9.08 11.97 -15.23
N TYR A 196 8.46 12.74 -14.35
CA TYR A 196 8.69 14.16 -14.16
C TYR A 196 9.21 14.44 -12.75
N ILE A 197 10.18 15.34 -12.65
CA ILE A 197 10.64 15.88 -11.37
C ILE A 197 9.91 17.20 -11.10
N GLY A 198 9.16 17.26 -10.00
CA GLY A 198 8.51 18.49 -9.58
C GLY A 198 7.30 18.28 -8.67
N ASN A 199 6.63 19.39 -8.35
CA ASN A 199 5.43 19.37 -7.52
C ASN A 199 4.28 18.68 -8.28
N ALA A 200 3.87 17.52 -7.77
CA ALA A 200 2.82 16.69 -8.34
C ALA A 200 1.44 17.37 -8.35
N LEU A 201 1.16 18.33 -7.45
CA LEU A 201 -0.10 19.10 -7.46
C LEU A 201 -0.20 20.07 -8.65
N LYS A 202 0.88 20.23 -9.43
CA LYS A 202 0.89 20.97 -10.70
C LYS A 202 0.80 20.04 -11.93
N ALA A 203 0.61 18.74 -11.73
CA ALA A 203 0.52 17.78 -12.80
C ALA A 203 -0.65 18.10 -13.74
N SER A 204 -0.37 18.08 -15.03
CA SER A 204 -1.36 18.30 -16.08
C SER A 204 -0.89 17.67 -17.39
N VAL A 205 -1.86 17.33 -18.23
CA VAL A 205 -1.67 16.87 -19.60
C VAL A 205 -2.76 17.48 -20.48
N ARG A 206 -2.52 17.46 -21.80
CA ARG A 206 -3.55 17.85 -22.77
C ARG A 206 -4.79 16.97 -22.59
N ASP A 207 -5.96 17.61 -22.58
CA ASP A 207 -7.27 16.97 -22.45
C ASP A 207 -7.52 16.21 -21.13
N GLY A 208 -6.67 16.41 -20.11
CA GLY A 208 -6.84 15.83 -18.76
C GLY A 208 -6.55 14.32 -18.65
N PHE A 209 -6.57 13.82 -17.42
CA PHE A 209 -6.30 12.42 -17.06
C PHE A 209 -7.58 11.59 -17.01
N SER A 210 -7.51 10.32 -17.41
CA SER A 210 -8.59 9.34 -17.16
C SER A 210 -8.55 8.80 -15.73
N GLY A 211 -7.38 8.75 -15.11
CA GLY A 211 -7.20 8.32 -13.73
C GLY A 211 -6.08 9.11 -13.04
N ILE A 212 -6.20 9.31 -11.73
CA ILE A 212 -5.14 9.91 -10.92
C ILE A 212 -4.91 9.02 -9.70
N PHE A 213 -3.70 8.46 -9.58
CA PHE A 213 -3.20 7.88 -8.34
C PHE A 213 -2.57 8.98 -7.50
N VAL A 214 -2.93 9.05 -6.22
CA VAL A 214 -2.36 10.00 -5.27
C VAL A 214 -1.70 9.21 -4.13
N ASP A 215 -0.40 9.40 -3.97
CA ASP A 215 0.44 8.78 -2.93
C ASP A 215 1.44 9.83 -2.40
N LEU A 216 0.88 10.94 -1.91
CA LEU A 216 1.65 12.13 -1.53
C LEU A 216 1.90 12.18 -0.03
N PHE A 217 3.10 11.78 0.36
CA PHE A 217 3.59 11.80 1.74
C PHE A 217 4.86 12.64 1.84
N SER A 218 5.01 13.30 2.99
CA SER A 218 6.22 14.04 3.35
C SER A 218 6.41 13.96 4.86
N GLN A 219 7.63 13.73 5.33
CA GLN A 219 7.93 13.63 6.76
C GLN A 219 7.06 12.58 7.46
N GLY A 220 6.79 11.47 6.77
CA GLY A 220 6.02 10.35 7.27
C GLY A 220 4.54 10.65 7.48
N SER A 221 3.96 11.65 6.83
CA SER A 221 2.54 11.99 6.93
C SER A 221 1.98 12.37 5.55
N LEU A 222 0.68 12.21 5.33
CA LEU A 222 0.03 12.82 4.16
C LEU A 222 0.32 14.31 4.15
N ILE A 223 0.57 14.86 2.96
CA ILE A 223 0.82 16.29 2.83
C ILE A 223 -0.41 17.11 3.26
N PRO A 224 -0.24 18.22 3.98
CA PRO A 224 -1.36 19.04 4.50
C PRO A 224 -2.33 19.52 3.42
N GLU A 225 -1.86 19.69 2.19
CA GLU A 225 -2.67 20.12 1.04
C GLU A 225 -3.83 19.16 0.75
N LEU A 226 -3.70 17.86 1.09
CA LEU A 226 -4.77 16.87 0.91
C LEU A 226 -5.89 17.00 1.95
N GLN A 227 -5.71 17.81 2.99
CA GLN A 227 -6.77 18.18 3.93
C GLN A 227 -7.57 19.40 3.48
N ASP A 228 -7.18 20.06 2.38
CA ASP A 228 -7.90 21.19 1.79
C ASP A 228 -8.80 20.74 0.63
N PRO A 229 -10.14 20.94 0.70
CA PRO A 229 -11.06 20.71 -0.41
C PRO A 229 -10.63 21.36 -1.73
N ASN A 230 -9.96 22.52 -1.70
CA ASN A 230 -9.53 23.21 -2.92
C ASN A 230 -8.54 22.39 -3.74
N THR A 231 -7.67 21.62 -3.08
CA THR A 231 -6.73 20.72 -3.75
C THR A 231 -7.49 19.65 -4.54
N TRP A 232 -8.54 19.09 -3.95
CA TRP A 232 -9.39 18.10 -4.60
C TRP A 232 -10.20 18.68 -5.77
N GLU A 233 -10.67 19.93 -5.65
CA GLU A 233 -11.30 20.64 -6.77
C GLU A 233 -10.32 20.84 -7.95
N MET A 234 -9.06 21.16 -7.66
CA MET A 234 -8.02 21.28 -8.69
C MET A 234 -7.75 19.93 -9.38
N LEU A 235 -7.61 18.85 -8.60
CA LEU A 235 -7.41 17.51 -9.16
C LEU A 235 -8.61 17.06 -10.00
N LYS A 236 -9.84 17.34 -9.54
CA LYS A 236 -11.08 17.05 -10.26
C LYS A 236 -11.14 17.78 -11.61
N LYS A 237 -10.66 19.03 -11.69
CA LYS A 237 -10.57 19.79 -12.95
C LYS A 237 -9.55 19.22 -13.93
N CYS A 238 -8.56 18.46 -13.45
CA CYS A 238 -7.60 17.77 -14.30
C CYS A 238 -8.14 16.45 -14.88
N LEU A 239 -9.33 15.99 -14.47
CA LEU A 239 -9.92 14.75 -14.97
C LEU A 239 -10.70 14.95 -16.28
N ARG A 240 -10.63 13.93 -17.13
CA ARG A 240 -11.58 13.70 -18.23
C ARG A 240 -12.97 13.40 -17.68
N LYS A 241 -13.99 13.54 -18.53
CA LYS A 241 -15.34 13.07 -18.21
C LYS A 241 -15.31 11.57 -17.89
N GLY A 242 -15.80 11.19 -16.72
CA GLY A 242 -15.77 9.81 -16.22
C GLY A 242 -14.43 9.38 -15.60
N GLY A 243 -13.44 10.28 -15.55
CA GLY A 243 -12.18 10.01 -14.88
C GLY A 243 -12.34 9.94 -13.36
N ARG A 244 -11.39 9.28 -12.70
CA ARG A 244 -11.46 8.99 -11.26
C ARG A 244 -10.13 9.26 -10.57
N VAL A 245 -10.20 9.59 -9.28
CA VAL A 245 -9.06 9.61 -8.37
C VAL A 245 -9.09 8.37 -7.49
N MET A 246 -7.93 7.74 -7.31
CA MET A 246 -7.69 6.75 -6.28
C MET A 246 -6.50 7.21 -5.44
N VAL A 247 -6.64 7.25 -4.12
CA VAL A 247 -5.64 7.84 -3.21
C VAL A 247 -5.29 6.88 -2.09
N ASN A 248 -4.00 6.74 -1.80
CA ASN A 248 -3.54 6.22 -0.53
C ASN A 248 -3.71 7.30 0.53
N VAL A 249 -4.68 7.12 1.44
CA VAL A 249 -4.92 8.06 2.54
C VAL A 249 -4.18 7.65 3.82
N GLY A 250 -3.33 6.62 3.75
CA GLY A 250 -2.62 6.11 4.90
C GLY A 250 -3.58 5.62 5.98
N GLY A 251 -3.21 5.83 7.24
CA GLY A 251 -4.03 5.60 8.43
C GLY A 251 -3.16 5.46 9.67
N SER A 252 -3.60 4.68 10.66
CA SER A 252 -2.94 4.55 11.96
C SER A 252 -1.48 4.05 11.90
N CYS A 253 -1.09 3.36 10.83
CA CYS A 253 0.27 2.80 10.67
C CYS A 253 1.30 3.83 10.16
N VAL A 254 0.84 5.06 9.87
CA VAL A 254 1.70 6.11 9.35
C VAL A 254 2.35 6.85 10.51
N GLU A 255 3.64 6.59 10.70
CA GLU A 255 4.44 7.27 11.72
C GLU A 255 4.95 8.60 11.17
N ALA A 256 4.33 9.70 11.61
CA ALA A 256 4.74 11.05 11.26
C ALA A 256 5.98 11.48 12.05
N GLU A 257 6.86 12.28 11.43
CA GLU A 257 7.96 12.92 12.16
C GLU A 257 7.43 13.93 13.21
N ASP A 258 6.37 14.66 12.86
CA ASP A 258 5.65 15.52 13.79
C ASP A 258 4.59 14.72 14.54
N LYS A 259 4.85 14.44 15.82
CA LYS A 259 3.93 13.72 16.72
C LYS A 259 2.55 14.37 16.87
N ARG A 260 2.39 15.63 16.44
CA ARG A 260 1.09 16.33 16.43
C ARG A 260 0.21 15.92 15.25
N ARG A 261 0.78 15.29 14.21
CA ARG A 261 0.08 14.80 13.03
C ARG A 261 -0.23 13.32 13.18
N ASP A 262 -1.27 13.02 13.96
CA ASP A 262 -1.78 11.65 14.09
C ASP A 262 -2.29 11.13 12.74
N GLY A 263 -1.79 9.96 12.32
CA GLY A 263 -2.07 9.40 11.00
C GLY A 263 -3.56 9.12 10.76
N LYS A 264 -4.30 8.71 11.80
CA LYS A 264 -5.74 8.47 11.70
C LYS A 264 -6.52 9.78 11.56
N ILE A 265 -6.19 10.80 12.37
CA ILE A 265 -6.83 12.12 12.27
C ILE A 265 -6.58 12.72 10.88
N VAL A 266 -5.34 12.70 10.40
CA VAL A 266 -4.97 13.23 9.08
C VAL A 266 -5.71 12.49 7.95
N MET A 267 -5.82 11.17 8.04
CA MET A 267 -6.61 10.36 7.11
C MET A 267 -8.09 10.79 7.11
N GLU A 268 -8.72 10.88 8.28
CA GLU A 268 -10.13 11.29 8.41
C GLU A 268 -10.38 12.71 7.88
N GLU A 269 -9.49 13.66 8.18
CA GLU A 269 -9.59 15.04 7.68
C GLU A 269 -9.46 15.09 6.15
N SER A 270 -8.55 14.30 5.57
CA SER A 270 -8.37 14.20 4.13
C SER A 270 -9.61 13.59 3.45
N LEU A 271 -10.20 12.53 4.01
CA LEU A 271 -11.44 11.94 3.51
C LEU A 271 -12.63 12.92 3.61
N LYS A 272 -12.73 13.68 4.71
CA LYS A 272 -13.73 14.76 4.86
C LYS A 272 -13.55 15.86 3.81
N ALA A 273 -12.30 16.23 3.51
CA ALA A 273 -11.99 17.20 2.46
C ALA A 273 -12.41 16.68 1.07
N MET A 274 -12.11 15.41 0.76
CA MET A 274 -12.58 14.76 -0.47
C MET A 274 -14.10 14.74 -0.55
N ARG A 275 -14.81 14.36 0.52
CA ARG A 275 -16.27 14.27 0.51
C ARG A 275 -16.94 15.61 0.22
N ARG A 276 -16.36 16.73 0.66
CA ARG A 276 -16.86 18.07 0.33
C ARG A 276 -16.87 18.35 -1.19
N VAL A 277 -16.04 17.66 -1.96
CA VAL A 277 -15.87 17.86 -3.41
C VAL A 277 -16.51 16.76 -4.26
N PHE A 278 -16.44 15.52 -3.80
CA PHE A 278 -16.94 14.34 -4.52
C PHE A 278 -18.31 13.86 -4.01
N GLY A 279 -18.81 14.39 -2.90
CA GLY A 279 -20.10 14.06 -2.31
C GLY A 279 -20.17 12.60 -1.87
N GLU A 280 -21.34 11.99 -2.07
CA GLU A 280 -21.62 10.59 -1.73
C GLU A 280 -20.85 9.58 -2.60
N ASN A 281 -20.20 10.04 -3.66
CA ASN A 281 -19.46 9.20 -4.61
C ASN A 281 -17.99 9.04 -4.17
N LEU A 282 -17.80 8.69 -2.89
CA LEU A 282 -16.52 8.46 -2.26
C LEU A 282 -16.57 7.14 -1.49
N PHE A 283 -15.69 6.22 -1.86
CA PHE A 283 -15.59 4.89 -1.28
C PHE A 283 -14.22 4.68 -0.67
N VAL A 284 -14.15 3.95 0.45
CA VAL A 284 -12.92 3.63 1.16
C VAL A 284 -12.79 2.12 1.26
N LEU A 285 -11.59 1.65 0.99
CA LEU A 285 -11.11 0.29 1.23
C LEU A 285 -10.03 0.38 2.30
N SER A 286 -10.23 -0.29 3.42
CA SER A 286 -9.20 -0.46 4.44
C SER A 286 -8.63 -1.87 4.32
N LEU A 287 -7.34 -1.97 4.06
CA LEU A 287 -6.64 -3.25 4.13
C LEU A 287 -6.42 -3.52 5.62
N GLY A 288 -7.21 -4.40 6.25
CA GLY A 288 -6.84 -4.90 7.57
C GLY A 288 -7.75 -5.86 8.33
N ASN A 289 -7.09 -6.91 8.86
CA ASN A 289 -7.47 -7.69 10.03
C ASN A 289 -6.67 -7.22 11.27
N ARG A 290 -7.02 -6.03 11.80
CA ARG A 290 -6.58 -5.46 13.10
C ARG A 290 -5.13 -4.96 13.26
N LYS A 291 -4.26 -4.93 12.23
CA LYS A 291 -2.91 -4.31 12.30
C LYS A 291 -2.39 -3.73 10.96
N GLU A 292 -3.26 -3.65 9.96
CA GLU A 292 -2.97 -3.05 8.67
C GLU A 292 -3.90 -1.83 8.58
N ASP A 293 -3.33 -0.66 8.41
CA ASP A 293 -4.10 0.60 8.51
C ASP A 293 -3.87 1.49 7.29
N SER A 294 -3.37 0.94 6.17
CA SER A 294 -3.39 1.68 4.90
C SER A 294 -4.78 1.61 4.30
N SER A 295 -5.44 2.76 4.25
CA SER A 295 -6.74 2.92 3.61
C SER A 295 -6.57 3.59 2.25
N ILE A 296 -7.32 3.11 1.27
CA ILE A 296 -7.38 3.68 -0.07
C ILE A 296 -8.77 4.28 -0.26
N ALA A 297 -8.86 5.48 -0.82
CA ALA A 297 -10.13 6.07 -1.23
C ALA A 297 -10.26 6.09 -2.75
N LEU A 298 -11.49 5.91 -3.25
CA LEU A 298 -11.87 5.90 -4.67
C LEU A 298 -13.05 6.85 -4.90
N THR A 299 -12.93 7.72 -5.89
CA THR A 299 -14.01 8.62 -6.30
C THR A 299 -14.88 8.05 -7.43
N GLY A 300 -16.11 8.52 -7.52
CA GLY A 300 -17.07 8.15 -8.56
C GLY A 300 -17.95 6.98 -8.14
N ASP A 301 -19.02 6.74 -8.89
CA ASP A 301 -19.96 5.65 -8.60
C ASP A 301 -19.27 4.29 -8.67
N LEU A 302 -19.61 3.35 -7.79
CA LEU A 302 -19.13 1.98 -7.94
C LEU A 302 -19.64 1.42 -9.28
N PRO A 303 -18.75 0.80 -10.08
CA PRO A 303 -19.14 0.12 -11.31
C PRO A 303 -19.94 -1.15 -10.98
N ASP A 304 -20.47 -1.81 -12.00
CA ASP A 304 -20.96 -3.17 -11.86
C ASP A 304 -19.83 -4.09 -11.34
N LEU A 305 -20.03 -4.66 -10.14
CA LEU A 305 -18.97 -5.37 -9.42
C LEU A 305 -18.52 -6.65 -10.15
N GLU A 306 -19.46 -7.36 -10.79
CA GLU A 306 -19.15 -8.60 -11.50
C GLU A 306 -18.41 -8.32 -12.81
N ALA A 307 -18.80 -7.27 -13.55
CA ALA A 307 -18.05 -6.78 -14.70
C ALA A 307 -16.65 -6.31 -14.30
N TRP A 308 -16.52 -5.61 -13.17
CA TRP A 308 -15.21 -5.17 -12.66
C TRP A 308 -14.32 -6.37 -12.32
N LYS A 309 -14.84 -7.35 -11.56
CA LYS A 309 -14.11 -8.61 -11.27
C LYS A 309 -13.70 -9.37 -12.53
N LYS A 310 -14.57 -9.41 -13.54
CA LYS A 310 -14.29 -10.08 -14.82
C LYS A 310 -13.14 -9.42 -15.59
N ALA A 311 -13.01 -8.10 -15.49
CA ALA A 311 -11.93 -7.34 -16.11
C ALA A 311 -10.59 -7.41 -15.36
N LEU A 312 -10.58 -7.94 -14.13
CA LEU A 312 -9.39 -8.04 -13.28
C LEU A 312 -8.74 -9.44 -13.33
N PRO A 313 -7.40 -9.50 -13.21
CA PRO A 313 -6.70 -10.74 -12.86
C PRO A 313 -7.26 -11.34 -11.58
N GLY A 314 -7.26 -12.68 -11.47
CA GLY A 314 -7.84 -13.39 -10.33
C GLY A 314 -7.33 -12.92 -8.97
N SER A 315 -6.05 -12.54 -8.88
CA SER A 315 -5.40 -12.02 -7.66
C SER A 315 -5.94 -10.68 -7.16
N LEU A 316 -6.58 -9.88 -8.01
CA LEU A 316 -7.10 -8.55 -7.65
C LEU A 316 -8.60 -8.53 -7.38
N ARG A 317 -9.31 -9.62 -7.68
CA ARG A 317 -10.79 -9.67 -7.60
C ARG A 317 -11.32 -9.48 -6.17
N CYS A 318 -10.56 -9.93 -5.17
CA CYS A 318 -10.97 -9.79 -3.77
C CYS A 318 -11.13 -8.33 -3.34
N TYR A 319 -10.35 -7.40 -3.91
CA TYR A 319 -10.44 -5.98 -3.56
C TYR A 319 -11.75 -5.33 -3.98
N VAL A 320 -12.45 -5.86 -4.99
CA VAL A 320 -13.72 -5.31 -5.48
C VAL A 320 -14.79 -5.35 -4.38
N ASP A 321 -14.78 -6.38 -3.54
CA ASP A 321 -15.77 -6.58 -2.48
C ASP A 321 -15.44 -5.83 -1.18
N MET A 322 -14.32 -5.10 -1.14
CA MET A 322 -13.83 -4.44 0.08
C MET A 322 -14.15 -2.94 0.15
N TRP A 323 -14.74 -2.37 -0.90
CA TRP A 323 -15.09 -0.95 -0.94
C TRP A 323 -16.37 -0.65 -0.16
N THR A 324 -16.29 0.32 0.74
CA THR A 324 -17.43 0.81 1.52
C THR A 324 -17.61 2.31 1.32
N GLN A 325 -18.85 2.80 1.33
CA GLN A 325 -19.11 4.23 1.14
C GLN A 325 -18.62 5.03 2.36
N PHE A 326 -18.00 6.18 2.13
CA PHE A 326 -17.54 7.04 3.21
C PHE A 326 -18.68 7.90 3.78
N CYS A 327 -19.14 7.57 4.99
CA CYS A 327 -20.29 8.21 5.62
C CYS A 327 -19.97 9.42 6.53
N GLY A 328 -18.70 9.82 6.69
CA GLY A 328 -18.27 11.07 7.34
C GLY A 328 -18.20 11.05 8.87
#